data_AF-A0A1J5PMT6-F1
#
_entry.id   AF-A0A1J5PMT6-F1
#
_cell.length_a   1.000
_cell.length_b   1.000
_cell.length_c   1.000
_cell.angle_alpha   90.00
_cell.angle_beta   90.00
_cell.angle_gamma   90.00
#
_symmetry.space_group_name_H-M   'P 1'
#
loop_
_entity.id
_entity.type
_entity.pdbx_description
1 polymer ?
#
loop_
_entity_poly.entity_id
_entity_poly.type
_entity_poly.pdbx_seq_one_letter_code
_entity_poly.pdbx_strand_id
1 'polypeptide(L)'
;MQKPHRHNSIAIDHCVSAGPDTYTLIGKEVDADGNIIDPIKAMWTPGSTFITPPGWWHSHHNHSDQDAIVLPIQDAGLVMNMQVLDFQLVK
;
A
#
# COMPACT_ATOMS: atom_id res chain seq x y z
N MET A 1 11.44 -0.12 7.52
CA MET A 1 10.56 0.50 6.52
C MET A 1 10.23 -0.51 5.43
N GLN A 2 8.98 -0.56 4.99
CA GLN A 2 8.54 -1.45 3.91
C GLN A 2 8.95 -0.84 2.55
N LYS A 3 9.61 -1.63 1.69
CA LYS A 3 9.94 -1.18 0.33
C LYS A 3 8.68 -1.14 -0.56
N PRO A 4 8.61 -0.26 -1.57
CA PRO A 4 7.52 -0.27 -2.54
C PRO A 4 7.38 -1.62 -3.25
N HIS A 5 6.13 -2.02 -3.49
CA HIS A 5 5.78 -3.21 -4.23
C HIS A 5 4.47 -2.97 -4.99
N ARG A 6 4.16 -3.84 -5.94
CA ARG A 6 2.89 -3.82 -6.65
C ARG A 6 2.35 -5.22 -6.86
N HIS A 7 1.04 -5.30 -6.98
CA HIS A 7 0.36 -6.50 -7.44
C HIS A 7 -0.95 -6.16 -8.15
N ASN A 8 -1.42 -7.06 -9.02
CA ASN A 8 -2.68 -6.89 -9.76
C ASN A 8 -3.96 -7.14 -8.94
N SER A 9 -3.84 -7.50 -7.66
CA SER A 9 -4.95 -7.50 -6.69
C SER A 9 -5.21 -6.07 -6.19
N ILE A 10 -6.48 -5.70 -5.99
CA ILE A 10 -6.85 -4.44 -5.32
C ILE A 10 -6.70 -4.59 -3.80
N ALA A 11 -6.34 -3.53 -3.09
CA ALA A 11 -6.60 -3.43 -1.65
C ALA A 11 -7.49 -2.24 -1.30
N ILE A 12 -8.47 -2.52 -0.44
CA ILE A 12 -9.22 -1.52 0.31
C ILE A 12 -8.68 -1.58 1.74
N ASP A 13 -8.07 -0.50 2.18
CA ASP A 13 -7.34 -0.43 3.43
C ASP A 13 -8.11 0.45 4.42
N HIS A 14 -8.66 -0.17 5.48
CA HIS A 14 -9.37 0.55 6.53
C HIS A 14 -8.46 0.83 7.72
N CYS A 15 -8.22 2.10 8.02
CA CYS A 15 -7.36 2.52 9.13
C CYS A 15 -8.09 2.34 10.46
N VAL A 16 -7.68 1.35 11.25
CA VAL A 16 -8.25 1.08 12.59
C VAL A 16 -7.63 2.01 13.63
N SER A 17 -6.31 2.15 13.62
CA SER A 17 -5.57 3.10 14.48
C SER A 17 -4.29 3.57 13.79
N ALA A 18 -3.87 4.81 14.05
CA ALA A 18 -2.63 5.36 13.54
C ALA A 18 -2.17 6.53 14.39
N GLY A 19 -0.85 6.62 14.62
CA GLY A 19 -0.21 7.81 15.15
C GLY A 19 0.07 8.87 14.05
N PRO A 20 0.57 10.06 14.44
CA PRO A 20 0.93 11.12 13.50
C PRO A 20 2.02 10.68 12.51
N ASP A 21 2.00 11.19 11.27
CA ASP A 21 2.93 10.79 10.19
C ASP A 21 2.93 9.27 9.88
N THR A 22 1.75 8.66 9.94
CA THR A 22 1.47 7.33 9.38
C THR A 22 0.79 7.48 8.02
N TYR A 23 1.30 6.83 6.97
CA TYR A 23 0.80 7.02 5.60
C TYR A 23 1.15 5.86 4.66
N THR A 24 0.43 5.81 3.54
CA THR A 24 0.78 5.00 2.36
C THR A 24 1.20 5.91 1.21
N LEU A 25 2.33 5.62 0.56
CA LEU A 25 2.68 6.23 -0.72
C LEU A 25 2.15 5.35 -1.85
N ILE A 26 1.51 5.95 -2.85
CA ILE A 26 0.84 5.23 -3.95
C ILE A 26 1.15 5.92 -5.28
N GLY A 27 1.59 5.18 -6.29
CA GLY A 27 1.89 5.74 -7.61
C GLY A 27 1.96 4.70 -8.72
N LYS A 28 2.02 5.17 -9.96
CA LYS A 28 2.00 4.30 -11.15
C LYS A 28 3.37 3.76 -11.52
N GLU A 29 4.42 4.53 -11.23
CA GLU A 29 5.77 4.30 -11.72
C GLU A 29 6.78 4.46 -10.57
N VAL A 30 7.95 3.84 -10.76
CA VAL A 30 9.10 3.97 -9.87
C VAL A 30 10.31 4.43 -10.69
N ASP A 31 11.21 5.19 -10.06
CA ASP A 31 12.48 5.61 -10.67
C ASP A 31 13.52 4.47 -10.66
N ALA A 32 14.73 4.78 -11.15
CA ALA A 32 15.83 3.81 -11.20
C ALA A 32 16.32 3.35 -9.82
N ASP A 33 16.05 4.12 -8.78
CA ASP A 33 16.43 3.84 -7.39
C ASP A 33 15.29 3.13 -6.62
N GLY A 34 14.15 2.89 -7.26
CA GLY A 34 12.99 2.21 -6.68
C GLY A 34 12.08 3.13 -5.86
N ASN A 35 12.22 4.45 -5.98
CA ASN A 35 11.29 5.40 -5.36
C ASN A 35 10.05 5.58 -6.23
N ILE A 36 8.88 5.70 -5.61
CA ILE A 36 7.63 5.99 -6.33
C ILE A 36 7.70 7.43 -6.86
N ILE A 37 7.45 7.60 -8.17
CA ILE A 37 7.44 8.92 -8.83
C ILE A 37 6.11 9.62 -8.52
N ASP A 38 6.19 10.88 -8.08
CA ASP A 38 5.05 11.76 -7.75
C ASP A 38 3.93 11.04 -6.96
N PRO A 39 4.24 10.44 -5.80
CA PRO A 39 3.29 9.60 -5.10
C PRO A 39 2.13 10.41 -4.51
N ILE A 40 0.94 9.82 -4.56
CA ILE A 40 -0.16 10.22 -3.68
C ILE A 40 0.20 9.75 -2.27
N LYS A 41 0.28 10.68 -1.32
CA LYS A 41 0.47 10.39 0.11
C LYS A 41 -0.91 10.25 0.77
N ALA A 42 -1.37 9.02 0.95
CA ALA A 42 -2.59 8.71 1.68
C ALA A 42 -2.30 8.69 3.19
N MET A 43 -2.69 9.76 3.89
CA MET A 43 -2.54 9.86 5.34
C MET A 43 -3.51 8.92 6.04
N TRP A 44 -3.01 8.18 7.04
CA TRP A 44 -3.86 7.30 7.83
C TRP A 44 -4.57 8.11 8.91
N THR A 45 -5.90 8.15 8.84
CA THR A 45 -6.75 8.72 9.87
C THR A 45 -7.65 7.61 10.43
N PRO A 46 -7.73 7.38 11.75
CA PRO A 46 -8.62 6.36 12.30
C PRO A 46 -10.06 6.47 11.77
N GLY A 47 -10.62 5.36 11.30
CA GLY A 47 -11.93 5.29 10.67
C GLY A 47 -11.97 5.65 9.18
N SER A 48 -10.86 6.14 8.60
CA SER A 48 -10.76 6.39 7.16
C SER A 48 -10.45 5.12 6.39
N THR A 49 -10.72 5.15 5.09
CA THR A 49 -10.40 4.08 4.15
C THR A 49 -9.69 4.68 2.95
N PHE A 50 -8.65 4.01 2.47
CA PHE A 50 -7.96 4.33 1.22
C PHE A 50 -7.85 3.09 0.34
N ILE A 51 -7.44 3.28 -0.92
CA ILE A 51 -7.35 2.22 -1.91
C ILE A 51 -5.92 2.17 -2.43
N THR A 52 -5.34 0.98 -2.52
CA THR A 52 -4.19 0.72 -3.37
C THR A 52 -4.69 0.08 -4.68
N PRO A 53 -4.68 0.83 -5.80
CA PRO A 53 -5.25 0.32 -7.04
C PRO A 53 -4.44 -0.87 -7.59
N PRO A 54 -5.09 -1.82 -8.31
CA PRO A 54 -4.40 -2.91 -9.00
C PRO A 54 -3.22 -2.43 -9.86
N GLY A 55 -2.07 -3.06 -9.67
CA GLY A 55 -0.85 -2.83 -10.44
C GLY A 55 -0.08 -1.56 -10.09
N TRP A 56 -0.55 -0.76 -9.12
CA TRP A 56 0.13 0.44 -8.68
C TRP A 56 1.17 0.10 -7.60
N TRP A 57 2.30 0.80 -7.64
CA TRP A 57 3.33 0.73 -6.62
C TRP A 57 2.84 1.38 -5.34
N HIS A 58 3.06 0.71 -4.21
CA HIS A 58 2.70 1.24 -2.91
C HIS A 58 3.63 0.78 -1.79
N SER A 59 3.71 1.58 -0.73
CA SER A 59 4.45 1.28 0.51
C SER A 59 3.82 1.97 1.71
N HIS A 60 3.84 1.32 2.87
CA HIS A 60 3.31 1.81 4.14
C HIS A 60 4.44 2.27 5.06
N HIS A 61 4.22 3.42 5.69
CA HIS A 61 5.20 4.10 6.54
C HIS A 61 4.54 4.49 7.85
N ASN A 62 5.19 4.15 8.97
CA ASN A 62 4.83 4.61 10.29
C ASN A 62 6.07 5.28 10.88
N HIS A 63 6.06 6.62 10.90
CA HIS A 63 7.10 7.43 11.54
C HIS A 63 6.67 7.96 12.91
N SER A 64 5.55 7.46 13.43
CA SER A 64 5.08 7.77 14.79
C SER A 64 5.77 6.91 15.84
N ASP A 65 5.52 7.23 17.11
CA ASP A 65 5.89 6.42 18.28
C ASP A 65 4.77 5.47 18.73
N GLN A 66 3.72 5.29 17.92
CA GLN A 66 2.54 4.49 18.23
C GLN A 66 2.35 3.36 17.22
N ASP A 67 1.71 2.28 17.65
CA ASP A 67 1.30 1.21 16.75
C ASP A 67 0.22 1.70 15.78
N ALA A 68 0.42 1.39 14.50
CA ALA A 68 -0.55 1.63 13.45
C ALA A 68 -1.18 0.30 13.01
N ILE A 69 -2.51 0.26 12.96
CA ILE A 69 -3.29 -0.92 12.60
C ILE A 69 -4.18 -0.58 11.41
N VAL A 70 -4.02 -1.34 10.34
CA VAL A 70 -4.88 -1.29 9.15
C VAL A 70 -5.51 -2.65 8.93
N LEU A 71 -6.77 -2.66 8.51
CA LEU A 71 -7.47 -3.84 8.03
C LEU A 71 -7.45 -3.84 6.50
N PRO A 72 -6.55 -4.60 5.87
CA PRO A 72 -6.54 -4.75 4.42
C PRO A 72 -7.63 -5.74 3.98
N ILE A 73 -8.37 -5.37 2.95
CA ILE A 73 -9.37 -6.21 2.30
C ILE A 73 -8.99 -6.32 0.82
N GLN A 74 -8.71 -7.54 0.37
CA GLN A 74 -8.15 -7.79 -0.96
C GLN A 74 -8.88 -8.92 -1.68
N ASP A 75 -8.94 -8.83 -3.01
CA ASP A 75 -9.35 -9.94 -3.89
C ASP A 75 -8.21 -10.95 -4.14
N ALA A 76 -7.07 -10.79 -3.47
CA ALA A 76 -5.86 -11.60 -3.61
C ALA A 76 -6.13 -13.10 -3.50
N GLY A 77 -7.07 -13.53 -2.64
CA GLY A 77 -7.46 -14.94 -2.54
C GLY A 77 -7.99 -15.53 -3.85
N LEU A 78 -8.79 -14.75 -4.59
CA LEU A 78 -9.30 -15.15 -5.91
C LEU A 78 -8.18 -15.10 -6.96
N VAL A 79 -7.41 -14.02 -6.99
CA VAL A 79 -6.29 -13.82 -7.93
C VAL A 79 -5.24 -14.93 -7.80
N MET A 80 -4.91 -15.33 -6.57
CA MET A 80 -4.00 -16.44 -6.27
C MET A 80 -4.61 -17.79 -6.65
N ASN A 81 -5.91 -18.02 -6.41
CA ASN A 81 -6.57 -19.27 -6.80
C ASN A 81 -6.53 -19.50 -8.31
N MET A 82 -6.70 -18.44 -9.10
CA MET A 82 -6.58 -18.49 -10.55
C MET A 82 -5.12 -18.57 -11.05
N GLN A 83 -4.13 -18.47 -10.15
CA GLN A 83 -2.71 -18.45 -10.48
C GLN A 83 -2.30 -17.32 -11.43
N VAL A 84 -2.97 -16.16 -11.32
CA VAL A 84 -2.70 -14.98 -12.17
C VAL A 84 -2.14 -13.79 -11.38
N LEU A 85 -1.62 -14.03 -10.17
CA LEU A 85 -0.98 -12.99 -9.36
C LEU A 85 0.31 -12.51 -10.05
N ASP A 86 0.33 -11.24 -10.44
CA ASP A 86 1.55 -10.54 -10.84
C ASP A 86 2.03 -9.73 -9.66
N PHE A 87 3.02 -10.24 -8.91
CA PHE A 87 3.62 -9.55 -7.77
C PHE A 87 5.04 -9.11 -8.11
N GLN A 88 5.37 -7.85 -7.82
CA GLN A 88 6.69 -7.29 -8.07
C GLN A 88 7.14 -6.43 -6.88
N LEU A 89 8.39 -6.62 -6.47
CA LEU A 89 9.09 -5.79 -5.49
C LEU A 89 10.03 -4.84 -6.25
N VAL A 90 10.25 -3.62 -5.74
CA VAL A 90 11.33 -2.78 -6.27
C VAL A 90 12.67 -3.49 -6.09
N LYS A 91 13.55 -3.34 -7.09
CA LYS A 91 14.86 -4.01 -7.09
C LYS A 91 15.80 -3.44 -6.03
#